data_AF-A0AB39WF09-F1
#
_entry.id   AF-A0AB39WF09-F1
#
_cell.length_a   1.000
_cell.length_b   1.000
_cell.length_c   1.000
_cell.angle_alpha   90.00
_cell.angle_beta   90.00
_cell.angle_gamma   90.00
#
_symmetry.space_group_name_H-M   'P 1'
#
loop_
_entity.id
_entity.type
_entity.pdbx_description
1 polymer ?
#
loop_
_entity_poly.entity_id
_entity_poly.type
_entity_poly.pdbx_seq_one_letter_code
_entity_poly.pdbx_strand_id
1 'polypeptide(L)'
;MYELVFWKYLEEVYLNHHLVYESISEEQAAIEGLEELPVQVILNRIASVFSKWEKVDDKSWKNNDGVGAFHVRTTPQSVKIDCYGTQGSTMDKLVNLMEEFKCPLYDPQVPERYDEMSE
;
A
#
# COMPACT_ATOMS: atom_id res chain seq x y z
N MET A 1 2.79 -13.57 6.74
CA MET A 1 3.06 -12.27 6.10
C MET A 1 1.71 -11.59 5.96
N TYR A 2 1.61 -10.33 6.35
CA TYR A 2 0.40 -9.52 6.13
C TYR A 2 0.64 -8.64 4.91
N GLU A 3 -0.39 -8.30 4.14
CA GLU A 3 -0.24 -7.51 2.94
C GLU A 3 -1.23 -6.35 2.97
N LEU A 4 -0.75 -5.14 2.76
CA LEU A 4 -1.60 -3.95 2.63
C LEU A 4 -1.52 -3.48 1.17
N VAL A 5 -2.67 -3.41 0.49
CA VAL A 5 -2.70 -3.07 -0.95
C VAL A 5 -3.50 -1.80 -1.16
N PHE A 6 -2.99 -0.90 -1.98
CA PHE A 6 -3.54 0.43 -2.17
C PHE A 6 -3.60 0.76 -3.66
N TRP A 7 -4.73 1.27 -4.11
CA TRP A 7 -4.95 1.85 -5.43
C TRP A 7 -6.06 2.88 -5.35
N LYS A 8 -6.27 3.64 -6.42
CA LYS A 8 -7.39 4.58 -6.55
C LYS A 8 -8.15 4.28 -7.83
N TYR A 9 -9.48 4.35 -7.77
CA TYR A 9 -10.31 4.32 -8.97
C TYR A 9 -10.37 5.72 -9.58
N LEU A 10 -10.53 5.78 -10.90
CA LEU A 10 -11.00 6.98 -11.58
C LEU A 10 -12.39 7.36 -11.06
N GLU A 11 -12.72 8.64 -11.16
CA GLU A 11 -14.03 9.15 -10.75
C GLU A 11 -15.18 8.37 -11.43
N GLU A 12 -16.21 8.04 -10.65
CA GLU A 12 -17.37 7.23 -11.06
C GLU A 12 -17.06 5.80 -11.56
N VAL A 13 -15.82 5.33 -11.42
CA VAL A 13 -15.43 3.96 -11.77
C VAL A 13 -15.41 3.09 -10.52
N TYR A 14 -16.02 1.91 -10.63
CA TYR A 14 -15.91 0.88 -9.62
C TYR A 14 -15.74 -0.48 -10.29
N LEU A 15 -14.72 -1.22 -9.86
CA LEU A 15 -14.41 -2.55 -10.36
C LEU A 15 -14.53 -3.56 -9.22
N ASN A 16 -14.58 -4.84 -9.55
CA ASN A 16 -14.48 -5.89 -8.56
C ASN A 16 -13.09 -5.84 -7.90
N HIS A 17 -13.01 -5.47 -6.62
CA HIS A 17 -11.74 -5.29 -5.90
C HIS A 17 -10.86 -6.52 -5.89
N HIS A 18 -11.46 -7.70 -5.77
CA HIS A 18 -10.71 -8.94 -5.78
C HIS A 18 -10.03 -9.16 -7.14
N LEU A 19 -10.76 -8.94 -8.24
CA LEU A 19 -10.18 -9.00 -9.59
C LEU A 19 -9.13 -7.92 -9.83
N VAL A 20 -9.31 -6.71 -9.29
CA VAL A 20 -8.28 -5.66 -9.34
C VAL A 20 -7.03 -6.14 -8.62
N TYR A 21 -7.16 -6.63 -7.39
CA TYR A 21 -6.05 -7.18 -6.61
C TYR A 21 -5.31 -8.31 -7.34
N GLU A 22 -6.04 -9.27 -7.90
CA GLU A 22 -5.44 -10.37 -8.69
C GLU A 22 -4.74 -9.87 -9.96
N SER A 23 -5.16 -8.72 -10.51
CA SER A 23 -4.58 -8.11 -11.70
C SER A 23 -3.38 -7.19 -11.39
N ILE A 24 -3.14 -6.84 -10.13
CA ILE A 24 -1.96 -6.05 -9.74
C ILE A 24 -0.74 -6.96 -9.79
N SER A 25 0.08 -6.79 -10.83
CA SER A 25 1.39 -7.43 -10.94
C SER A 25 2.42 -6.51 -11.60
N GLU A 26 3.70 -6.73 -11.31
CA GLU A 26 4.79 -5.88 -11.82
C GLU A 26 4.98 -5.99 -13.35
N GLU A 27 4.51 -7.07 -13.96
CA GLU A 27 4.67 -7.36 -15.40
C GLU A 27 3.43 -7.00 -16.25
N GLN A 28 2.33 -6.62 -15.61
CA GLN A 28 1.04 -6.45 -16.29
C GLN A 28 0.78 -4.99 -16.67
N ALA A 29 0.04 -4.81 -17.78
CA ALA A 29 -0.34 -3.51 -18.28
C ALA A 29 -1.18 -2.72 -17.27
N ALA A 30 -1.24 -1.40 -17.44
CA ALA A 30 -2.10 -0.53 -16.66
C ALA A 30 -3.54 -1.08 -16.60
N ILE A 31 -4.12 -1.09 -15.41
CA ILE A 31 -5.49 -1.52 -15.18
C ILE A 31 -6.40 -0.35 -15.54
N GLU A 32 -7.24 -0.54 -16.55
CA GLU A 32 -8.25 0.44 -16.95
C GLU A 32 -9.19 0.72 -15.76
N GLY A 33 -9.45 1.99 -15.49
CA GLY A 33 -10.27 2.39 -14.35
C GLY A 33 -9.48 2.75 -13.08
N LEU A 34 -8.16 2.53 -13.04
CA LEU A 34 -7.31 2.99 -11.94
C LEU A 34 -6.60 4.31 -12.25
N GLU A 35 -6.43 5.15 -11.24
CA GLU A 35 -5.61 6.36 -11.32
C GLU A 35 -4.11 6.06 -11.22
N GLU A 36 -3.31 6.90 -11.86
CA GLU A 36 -1.86 6.98 -11.63
C GLU A 36 -1.57 7.56 -10.23
N LEU A 37 -0.68 6.92 -9.49
CA LEU A 37 -0.28 7.34 -8.15
C LEU A 37 1.03 8.13 -8.19
N PRO A 38 1.21 9.11 -7.29
CA PRO A 38 2.48 9.82 -7.13
C PRO A 38 3.49 8.95 -6.36
N VAL A 39 3.84 7.78 -6.90
CA VAL A 39 4.61 6.72 -6.24
C VAL A 39 5.89 7.24 -5.58
N GLN A 40 6.65 8.08 -6.28
CA GLN A 40 7.90 8.62 -5.73
C GLN A 40 7.66 9.50 -4.49
N VAL A 41 6.57 10.26 -4.46
CA VAL A 41 6.20 11.11 -3.31
C VAL A 41 5.77 10.23 -2.14
N ILE A 42 5.01 9.17 -2.41
CA ILE A 42 4.60 8.18 -1.41
C ILE A 42 5.82 7.51 -0.78
N LEU A 43 6.78 7.02 -1.59
CA LEU A 43 8.01 6.40 -1.09
C LEU A 43 8.85 7.37 -0.25
N ASN A 44 8.96 8.63 -0.67
CA ASN A 44 9.65 9.66 0.11
C ASN A 44 8.95 9.92 1.44
N ARG A 45 7.61 9.93 1.46
CA ARG A 45 6.81 10.10 2.68
C ARG A 45 7.00 8.93 3.63
N ILE A 46 6.98 7.69 3.13
CA ILE A 46 7.28 6.48 3.91
C ILE A 46 8.69 6.59 4.52
N ALA A 47 9.69 6.92 3.70
CA ALA A 47 11.06 7.09 4.19
C ALA A 47 11.17 8.16 5.29
N SER A 48 10.42 9.25 5.18
CA SER A 48 10.38 10.31 6.20
C SER A 48 9.74 9.83 7.51
N VAL A 49 8.60 9.15 7.43
CA VAL A 49 7.86 8.64 8.62
C VAL A 49 8.65 7.56 9.33
N PHE A 50 9.32 6.69 8.57
CA PHE A 50 10.13 5.58 9.09
C PHE A 50 11.64 5.92 9.11
N SER A 51 12.00 7.19 9.22
CA SER A 51 13.40 7.66 9.20
C SER A 51 14.29 7.12 10.32
N LYS A 52 13.70 6.60 11.40
CA LYS A 52 14.42 5.93 12.50
C LYS A 52 14.65 4.42 12.26
N TRP A 53 13.92 3.82 11.32
CA TRP A 53 14.07 2.41 10.97
C TRP A 53 15.28 2.26 10.05
N GLU A 54 15.91 1.07 10.06
CA GLU A 54 16.96 0.74 9.12
C GLU A 54 16.34 0.61 7.73
N LYS A 55 16.80 1.45 6.81
CA LYS A 55 16.50 1.31 5.39
C LYS A 55 17.46 0.26 4.81
N VAL A 56 16.96 -0.96 4.63
CA VAL A 56 17.74 -2.12 4.15
C VAL A 56 18.10 -1.94 2.68
N ASP A 57 17.15 -1.41 1.90
CA ASP A 57 17.30 -1.00 0.51
C ASP A 57 16.29 0.10 0.18
N ASP A 58 16.15 0.49 -1.08
CA ASP A 58 15.28 1.60 -1.47
C ASP A 58 13.79 1.43 -1.16
N LYS A 59 13.35 0.19 -0.92
CA LYS A 59 11.96 -0.18 -0.70
C LYS A 59 11.75 -1.05 0.54
N SER A 60 12.78 -1.29 1.35
CA SER A 60 12.71 -2.18 2.51
C SER A 60 13.12 -1.47 3.80
N TRP A 61 12.32 -1.63 4.84
CA TRP A 61 12.58 -1.08 6.17
C TRP A 61 12.52 -2.16 7.24
N LYS A 62 13.43 -2.09 8.21
CA LYS A 62 13.48 -2.96 9.37
C LYS A 62 13.52 -2.15 10.66
N ASN A 63 12.73 -2.56 11.64
CA ASN A 63 12.69 -1.90 12.93
C ASN A 63 13.98 -2.19 13.72
N ASN A 64 14.76 -1.15 14.04
CA ASN A 64 15.99 -1.28 14.82
C ASN A 64 15.72 -1.44 16.32
N ASP A 65 14.63 -0.83 16.79
CA ASP A 65 14.31 -0.70 18.22
C ASP A 65 13.16 -1.62 18.65
N GLY A 66 12.79 -2.58 17.79
CA GLY A 66 11.64 -3.44 18.03
C GLY A 66 11.48 -4.52 16.96
N VAL A 67 10.26 -5.03 16.86
CA VAL A 67 9.91 -6.06 15.87
C VAL A 67 9.31 -5.46 14.61
N GLY A 68 9.44 -6.20 13.52
CA GLY A 68 8.79 -5.87 12.26
C GLY A 68 9.78 -5.40 11.19
N ALA A 69 9.46 -5.76 9.96
CA ALA A 69 10.04 -5.21 8.76
C ALA A 69 8.93 -5.11 7.71
N PHE A 70 9.07 -4.21 6.75
CA PHE A 70 8.16 -4.15 5.62
C PHE A 70 8.90 -3.86 4.33
N HIS A 71 8.34 -4.35 3.22
CA HIS A 71 8.83 -4.12 1.87
C HIS A 71 7.72 -3.51 1.03
N VAL A 72 8.04 -2.48 0.26
CA VAL A 72 7.08 -1.75 -0.56
C VAL A 72 7.27 -2.11 -2.03
N ARG A 73 6.26 -2.69 -2.65
CA ARG A 73 6.18 -2.90 -4.10
C ARG A 73 5.25 -1.89 -4.71
N THR A 74 5.54 -1.49 -5.94
CA THR A 74 4.85 -0.36 -6.57
C THR A 74 4.69 -0.62 -8.05
N THR A 75 3.49 -0.36 -8.57
CA THR A 75 3.26 -0.09 -9.99
C THR A 75 2.94 1.41 -10.14
N PRO A 76 2.81 1.95 -11.35
CA PRO A 76 2.35 3.33 -11.52
C PRO A 76 0.98 3.60 -10.87
N GLN A 77 0.10 2.59 -10.78
CA GLN A 77 -1.28 2.72 -10.27
C GLN A 77 -1.53 2.06 -8.90
N SER A 78 -0.53 1.43 -8.30
CA SER A 78 -0.72 0.70 -7.03
C SER A 78 0.50 0.70 -6.13
N VAL A 79 0.25 0.55 -4.83
CA VAL A 79 1.27 0.32 -3.80
C VAL A 79 0.87 -0.93 -3.02
N LYS A 80 1.80 -1.86 -2.86
CA LYS A 80 1.64 -3.06 -2.02
C LYS A 80 2.72 -3.04 -0.95
N ILE A 81 2.34 -3.30 0.30
CA ILE A 81 3.24 -3.31 1.43
C ILE A 81 3.22 -4.68 2.10
N ASP A 82 4.29 -5.44 1.87
CA ASP A 82 4.50 -6.75 2.47
C ASP A 82 5.02 -6.56 3.90
N CYS A 83 4.25 -6.99 4.89
CA CYS A 83 4.53 -6.82 6.32
C CYS A 83 5.05 -8.14 6.94
N TYR A 84 6.23 -8.05 7.55
CA TYR A 84 6.97 -9.17 8.13
C TYR A 84 7.09 -9.01 9.65
N GLY A 85 6.16 -9.60 10.40
CA GLY A 85 6.11 -9.44 11.86
C GLY A 85 5.85 -8.01 12.32
N THR A 86 5.35 -7.16 11.42
CA THR A 86 4.96 -5.77 11.68
C THR A 86 3.80 -5.73 12.66
N GLN A 87 3.91 -4.87 13.68
CA GLN A 87 2.84 -4.68 14.67
C GLN A 87 1.66 -3.91 14.07
N GLY A 88 0.45 -4.14 14.59
CA GLY A 88 -0.78 -3.45 14.17
C GLY A 88 -0.63 -1.93 14.14
N SER A 89 -0.09 -1.33 15.20
CA SER A 89 0.15 0.11 15.28
C SER A 89 1.11 0.66 14.21
N THR A 90 1.99 -0.18 13.65
CA THR A 90 2.83 0.21 12.51
C THR A 90 2.07 0.05 11.19
N MET A 91 1.25 -0.99 11.05
CA MET A 91 0.35 -1.15 9.91
C MET A 91 -0.65 0.02 9.84
N ASP A 92 -1.23 0.42 10.97
CA ASP A 92 -2.09 1.60 11.08
C ASP A 92 -1.37 2.87 10.61
N LYS A 93 -0.09 3.05 10.96
CA LYS A 93 0.70 4.19 10.46
C LYS A 93 0.88 4.16 8.95
N LEU A 94 1.07 2.99 8.35
CA LEU A 94 1.18 2.83 6.91
C LEU A 94 -0.16 3.16 6.24
N VAL A 95 -1.29 2.70 6.80
CA VAL A 95 -2.64 3.01 6.31
C VAL A 95 -2.93 4.51 6.40
N ASN A 96 -2.73 5.12 7.58
CA ASN A 96 -2.90 6.57 7.78
C ASN A 96 -2.01 7.40 6.84
N LEU A 97 -0.81 6.92 6.51
CA LEU A 97 0.06 7.58 5.54
C LEU A 97 -0.55 7.55 4.14
N MET A 98 -1.13 6.42 3.73
CA MET A 98 -1.77 6.27 2.41
C MET A 98 -3.08 7.08 2.32
N GLU A 99 -3.77 7.30 3.44
CA GLU A 99 -4.92 8.21 3.52
C GLU A 99 -4.53 9.67 3.20
N GLU A 100 -3.30 10.11 3.49
CA GLU A 100 -2.82 11.45 3.07
C GLU A 100 -2.89 11.64 1.55
N PHE A 101 -2.85 10.54 0.79
CA PHE A 101 -2.96 10.49 -0.67
C PHE A 101 -4.36 10.11 -1.16
N LYS A 102 -5.34 10.00 -0.26
CA LYS A 102 -6.70 9.49 -0.52
C LYS A 102 -6.64 8.15 -1.25
N CYS A 103 -5.71 7.27 -0.84
CA CYS A 103 -5.50 5.96 -1.44
C CYS A 103 -5.99 4.88 -0.47
N PRO A 104 -7.22 4.36 -0.65
CA PRO A 104 -7.84 3.46 0.32
C PRO A 104 -7.10 2.12 0.41
N LEU A 105 -7.18 1.50 1.58
CA LEU A 105 -6.71 0.14 1.80
C LEU A 105 -7.66 -0.87 1.15
N TYR A 106 -7.08 -1.87 0.50
CA TYR A 106 -7.69 -3.18 0.34
C TYR A 106 -6.87 -4.19 1.12
N ASP A 107 -7.54 -4.92 2.00
CA ASP A 107 -6.96 -5.97 2.82
C ASP A 107 -7.26 -7.33 2.16
N PRO A 108 -6.28 -8.03 1.59
CA PRO A 108 -6.53 -9.32 0.98
C PRO A 108 -6.74 -10.46 2.00
N GLN A 109 -6.45 -10.24 3.29
CA GLN A 109 -6.64 -11.26 4.34
C GLN A 109 -8.11 -11.35 4.76
N VAL A 110 -8.78 -10.21 4.80
CA VAL A 110 -10.23 -10.08 4.93
C VAL A 110 -10.65 -9.31 3.69
N PRO A 111 -10.94 -9.96 2.54
CA PRO A 111 -10.98 -9.39 1.17
C PRO A 111 -11.96 -8.22 1.04
N GLU A 112 -11.55 -7.09 1.60
CA GLU A 112 -12.36 -5.96 1.98
C GLU A 112 -11.61 -4.69 1.61
N ARG A 113 -12.38 -3.75 1.09
CA ARG A 113 -11.93 -2.44 0.66
C ARG A 113 -12.42 -1.45 1.70
N TYR A 114 -11.50 -0.66 2.27
CA TYR A 114 -11.81 0.36 3.27
C TYR A 114 -11.82 1.73 2.58
N ASP A 115 -12.85 2.00 1.79
CA ASP A 115 -13.06 3.29 1.11
C ASP A 115 -14.41 3.92 1.51
N GLU A 116 -14.79 5.06 0.93
CA GLU A 116 -16.03 5.76 1.30
C GLU A 116 -17.31 4.95 1.05
N MET A 117 -17.21 3.81 0.34
CA MET A 117 -18.33 2.90 0.06
C MET A 117 -18.37 1.69 1.00
N SER A 118 -17.41 1.54 1.92
CA SER A 118 -17.48 0.55 3.00
C SER A 118 -18.42 1.06 4.10
N GLU A 119 -19.69 0.65 4.04
CA GLU A 119 -20.69 0.85 5.11
C GLU A 119 -20.52 -0.14 6.27
#